data_AF-X1SIW8-F1
#
_entry.id   AF-X1SIW8-F1
#
_cell.length_a   1.000
_cell.length_b   1.000
_cell.length_c   1.000
_cell.angle_alpha   90.00
_cell.angle_beta   90.00
_cell.angle_gamma   90.00
#
_symmetry.space_group_name_H-M   'P 1'
#
loop_
_entity.id
_entity.type
_entity.pdbx_description
1 polymer ?
#
loop_
_entity_poly.entity_id
_entity_poly.type
_entity_poly.pdbx_seq_one_letter_code
_entity_poly.pdbx_strand_id
1 'polypeptide(L)'
;MEYTEHYDNMTERNSLCDVAHNNGLRMLHDNFDEDWQRGDEPHGMLTFTDEPPEQAPIEPIRDFGAEIDKLKDKVSALAKK
;
A
#
# COMPACT_ATOMS: atom_id res chain seq x y z
N MET A 1 -12.50 -13.74 4.02
CA MET A 1 -12.99 -13.59 5.41
C MET A 1 -11.97 -12.76 6.18
N GLU A 2 -12.40 -11.72 6.89
CA GLU A 2 -11.51 -10.82 7.64
C GLU A 2 -11.31 -11.30 9.08
N TYR A 3 -10.06 -11.23 9.55
CA TYR A 3 -9.63 -11.60 10.90
C TYR A 3 -8.96 -10.40 11.54
N THR A 4 -9.29 -10.07 12.79
CA THR A 4 -8.68 -8.93 13.48
C THR A 4 -8.08 -9.39 14.81
N GLU A 5 -6.86 -8.97 15.07
CA GLU A 5 -6.09 -9.31 16.28
C GLU A 5 -5.53 -8.04 16.91
N HIS A 6 -5.58 -7.95 18.23
CA HIS A 6 -5.00 -6.83 18.99
C HIS A 6 -3.54 -7.10 19.32
N TYR A 7 -2.72 -6.05 19.40
CA TYR A 7 -1.35 -6.10 19.88
C TYR A 7 -1.09 -4.99 20.89
N ASP A 8 -0.42 -5.33 21.99
CA ASP A 8 -0.07 -4.38 23.05
C ASP A 8 1.32 -3.74 22.84
N ASN A 9 2.12 -4.29 21.93
CA ASN A 9 3.50 -3.85 21.67
C ASN A 9 4.03 -4.32 20.31
N MET A 10 5.19 -3.76 19.92
CA MET A 10 5.83 -4.09 18.63
C MET A 10 6.26 -5.56 18.50
N THR A 11 6.56 -6.25 19.61
CA THR A 11 6.97 -7.66 19.56
C THR A 11 5.79 -8.55 19.19
N GLU A 12 4.64 -8.30 19.79
CA GLU A 12 3.38 -8.98 19.46
C GLU A 12 2.93 -8.66 18.05
N ARG A 13 2.97 -7.39 17.65
CA ARG A 13 2.65 -6.97 16.27
C ARG A 13 3.45 -7.77 15.24
N ASN A 14 4.76 -7.90 15.44
CA ASN A 14 5.63 -8.64 14.54
C ASN A 14 5.31 -10.14 14.55
N SER A 15 5.06 -10.70 15.73
CA SER A 15 4.69 -12.12 15.87
C SER A 15 3.38 -12.44 15.16
N LEU A 16 2.37 -11.57 15.28
CA LEU A 16 1.09 -11.70 14.57
C LEU A 16 1.27 -11.61 13.05
N CYS A 17 2.10 -10.68 12.57
CA CYS A 17 2.44 -10.58 11.15
C CYS A 17 3.11 -11.87 10.63
N ASP A 18 4.07 -12.41 11.36
CA ASP A 18 4.77 -13.64 10.99
C ASP A 18 3.84 -14.84 10.98
N VAL A 19 3.00 -14.99 12.00
CA VAL A 19 1.99 -16.06 12.08
C VAL A 19 0.99 -15.95 10.93
N ALA A 20 0.45 -14.76 10.69
CA ALA A 20 -0.48 -14.52 9.60
C ALA A 20 0.14 -14.85 8.24
N HIS A 21 1.39 -14.41 8.00
CA HIS A 21 2.12 -14.72 6.77
C HIS A 21 2.32 -16.23 6.58
N ASN A 22 2.74 -16.95 7.63
CA ASN A 22 2.92 -18.41 7.59
C ASN A 22 1.60 -19.16 7.38
N ASN A 23 0.48 -18.57 7.80
CA ASN A 23 -0.87 -19.09 7.57
C ASN A 23 -1.44 -18.70 6.19
N GLY A 24 -0.67 -17.99 5.36
CA GLY A 24 -1.11 -17.53 4.04
C GLY A 24 -2.09 -16.37 4.08
N LEU A 25 -2.24 -15.70 5.23
CA LEU A 25 -3.06 -14.52 5.38
C LEU A 25 -2.29 -13.27 4.96
N ARG A 26 -3.01 -12.31 4.38
CA ARG A 26 -2.51 -11.01 3.97
C ARG A 26 -3.00 -9.94 4.92
N MET A 27 -2.09 -9.10 5.43
CA MET A 27 -2.45 -7.93 6.23
C MET A 27 -3.15 -6.88 5.36
N LEU A 28 -4.30 -6.40 5.81
CA LEU A 28 -5.09 -5.33 5.19
C LEU A 28 -4.88 -3.99 5.88
N HIS A 29 -5.01 -3.98 7.20
CA HIS A 29 -4.96 -2.77 8.01
C HIS A 29 -4.10 -2.99 9.26
N ASP A 30 -3.46 -1.91 9.66
CA ASP A 30 -2.76 -1.77 10.94
C ASP A 30 -3.19 -0.42 11.51
N ASN A 31 -4.10 -0.48 12.48
CA ASN A 31 -4.74 0.69 13.06
C ASN A 31 -4.30 0.80 14.52
N PHE A 32 -3.76 1.96 14.90
CA PHE A 32 -3.49 2.24 16.31
C PHE A 32 -4.80 2.44 17.08
N ASP A 33 -4.78 2.10 18.37
CA ASP A 33 -5.92 2.37 19.26
C ASP A 33 -6.14 3.88 19.44
N GLU A 34 -7.37 4.27 19.80
CA GLU A 34 -7.76 5.69 19.95
C GLU A 34 -6.96 6.43 21.04
N ASP A 35 -6.44 5.70 22.03
CA ASP A 35 -5.67 6.22 23.15
C ASP A 35 -4.15 6.24 22.91
N TRP A 36 -3.67 5.63 21.80
CA TRP A 36 -2.25 5.67 21.44
C TRP A 36 -1.80 7.10 21.13
N GLN A 37 -0.67 7.52 21.71
CA GLN A 37 -0.07 8.84 21.45
C GLN A 37 1.34 8.71 20.90
N ARG A 38 1.76 9.74 20.16
CA ARG A 38 3.12 9.81 19.62
C ARG A 38 4.13 9.82 20.77
N GLY A 39 4.97 8.80 20.81
CA GLY A 39 6.00 8.62 21.84
C GLY A 39 5.73 7.42 22.74
N ASP A 40 4.50 6.91 22.73
CA ASP A 40 4.13 5.67 23.39
C ASP A 40 4.54 4.46 22.54
N GLU A 41 4.69 3.32 23.19
CA GLU A 41 4.88 2.03 22.51
C GLU A 41 3.68 1.79 21.56
N PRO A 42 3.90 1.45 20.28
CA PRO A 42 2.80 1.16 19.37
C PRO A 42 1.93 -0.01 19.86
N HIS A 43 0.62 0.23 19.96
CA HIS A 43 -0.41 -0.78 20.24
C HIS A 43 -1.66 -0.49 19.39
N GLY A 44 -2.42 -1.53 19.08
CA GLY A 44 -3.55 -1.41 18.16
C GLY A 44 -4.10 -2.72 17.65
N MET A 45 -4.78 -2.64 16.50
CA MET A 45 -5.43 -3.77 15.84
C MET A 45 -4.84 -4.01 14.45
N LEU A 46 -4.49 -5.26 14.18
CA LEU A 46 -4.14 -5.75 12.85
C LEU A 46 -5.33 -6.46 12.22
N THR A 47 -5.67 -6.13 10.98
CA THR A 47 -6.69 -6.84 10.19
C THR A 47 -6.02 -7.64 9.08
N PHE A 48 -6.40 -8.90 8.93
CA PHE A 48 -5.90 -9.83 7.93
C PHE A 48 -7.04 -10.41 7.09
N THR A 49 -6.71 -10.90 5.90
CA THR A 49 -7.64 -11.62 5.02
C THR A 49 -6.98 -12.85 4.41
N ASP A 50 -7.77 -13.88 4.15
CA ASP A 50 -7.40 -15.05 3.34
C ASP A 50 -7.66 -14.85 1.84
N GLU A 51 -8.24 -13.70 1.46
CA GLU A 51 -8.54 -13.40 0.07
C GLU A 51 -7.28 -13.06 -0.73
N PRO A 52 -7.14 -13.61 -1.95
CA PRO A 52 -6.02 -13.29 -2.81
C PRO A 52 -5.98 -11.79 -3.10
N PRO A 53 -4.79 -11.20 -3.31
CA PRO A 53 -4.69 -9.79 -3.65
C PRO A 53 -5.49 -9.53 -4.93
N GLU A 54 -6.31 -8.49 -4.93
CA GLU A 54 -6.92 -8.01 -6.16
C GLU A 54 -5.81 -7.72 -7.18
N GLN A 55 -5.93 -8.29 -8.37
CA GLN A 55 -5.03 -7.92 -9.45
C GLN A 55 -5.29 -6.45 -9.76
N ALA A 56 -4.29 -5.60 -9.51
CA ALA A 56 -4.36 -4.21 -9.89
C ALA A 56 -4.73 -4.14 -11.39
N PRO A 57 -5.61 -3.19 -11.79
CA PRO A 57 -5.84 -2.94 -13.20
C PRO A 57 -4.49 -2.73 -13.88
N ILE A 58 -4.24 -3.48 -14.96
CA ILE A 58 -3.05 -3.22 -15.79
C ILE A 58 -3.28 -1.86 -16.42
N GLU A 59 -2.72 -0.81 -15.81
CA GLU A 59 -2.71 0.50 -16.43
C GLU A 59 -1.91 0.39 -17.73
N PRO A 60 -2.41 0.94 -18.85
CA PRO A 60 -1.65 0.96 -20.08
C PRO A 60 -0.34 1.69 -19.81
N ILE A 61 0.78 1.02 -20.10
CA ILE A 61 2.12 1.62 -19.99
C ILE A 61 2.12 2.88 -20.86
N ARG A 62 2.26 4.05 -20.23
CA ARG A 62 2.40 5.31 -20.95
C ARG A 62 3.76 5.37 -21.60
N ASP A 63 3.79 5.50 -22.91
CA ASP A 63 5.01 5.79 -23.65
C ASP A 63 5.33 7.29 -23.55
N PHE A 64 6.00 7.65 -22.46
CA PHE A 64 6.45 9.03 -22.24
C PHE A 64 7.41 9.51 -23.33
N GLY A 65 8.14 8.62 -24.01
CA GLY A 65 9.02 8.98 -25.13
C GLY A 65 8.21 9.53 -26.30
N ALA A 66 7.19 8.79 -26.73
CA ALA A 66 6.28 9.22 -27.80
C ALA A 66 5.48 10.49 -27.44
N GLU A 67 5.09 10.65 -26.17
CA GLU A 67 4.42 11.86 -25.68
C GLU A 67 5.36 13.09 -25.73
N ILE A 68 6.62 12.91 -25.31
CA ILE A 68 7.64 13.97 -25.34
C ILE A 68 7.94 14.40 -26.78
N ASP A 69 8.08 13.48 -27.72
CA ASP A 69 8.38 13.83 -29.11
C ASP A 69 7.23 14.60 -29.77
N LYS A 70 5.97 14.21 -29.51
CA LYS A 70 4.79 15.01 -29.90
C LYS A 70 4.79 16.41 -29.30
N LEU A 71 5.25 16.56 -28.06
CA LEU A 71 5.34 17.87 -27.41
C LEU A 71 6.44 18.73 -28.04
N LYS A 72 7.61 18.17 -28.35
CA LYS A 72 8.69 18.88 -29.05
C LYS A 72 8.25 19.38 -30.42
N ASP A 73 7.51 18.58 -31.16
CA ASP A 73 6.98 18.97 -32.48
C ASP A 73 6.02 20.16 -32.37
N LYS A 74 5.11 20.14 -31.38
CA LYS A 74 4.18 21.25 -31.12
C LYS A 74 4.92 22.54 -30.73
N VAL A 75 5.91 22.44 -29.85
CA VAL A 75 6.74 23.58 -29.43
C VAL A 75 7.50 24.17 -30.63
N SER A 76 8.07 23.30 -31.47
CA SER A 76 8.80 23.73 -32.68
C SER A 76 7.90 24.41 -33.70
N ALA A 77 6.65 23.97 -33.84
CA ALA A 77 5.66 24.59 -34.72
C ALA A 77 5.20 25.97 -34.21
N LEU A 78 5.11 26.16 -32.90
CA LEU A 78 4.77 27.44 -32.27
C LEU A 78 5.94 28.44 -32.33
N ALA A 79 7.18 27.98 -32.19
CA ALA A 79 8.37 28.83 -32.24
C ALA A 79 8.71 29.36 -33.65
N LYS A 80 8.06 28.83 -34.69
CA LYS A 80 8.25 29.25 -36.09
C LYS A 80 7.19 30.27 -36.58
N LYS A 81 6.27 30.69 -35.71
CA LYS A 81 5.34 31.81 -35.94
C LYS A 81 5.85 33.06 -35.26
#